data_AF-A0A225ABF5-F1
#
_entry.id   AF-A0A225ABF5-F1
#
_cell.length_a   1.000
_cell.length_b   1.000
_cell.length_c   1.000
_cell.angle_alpha   90.00
_cell.angle_beta   90.00
_cell.angle_gamma   90.00
#
_symmetry.space_group_name_H-M   'P 1'
#
loop_
_entity.id
_entity.type
_entity.pdbx_description
1 polymer ?
#
loop_
_entity_poly.entity_id
_entity_poly.type
_entity_poly.pdbx_seq_one_letter_code
_entity_poly.pdbx_strand_id
1 'polypeptide(L)'
;MGLEQSVRGRWLKEYPFEKQTQDWNPNPDEALFVDIGGNAGHYYALFKSEFPGIRGRIVLEDLPDTLTHTLPTPGVEKLGHDFFQPQPIKETGIPPYATALDLVMLGACGSLERTEEQWKDVLGEVGLEIKQAIVYDHELFHGIISATVA
;
A
#
# COMPACT_ATOMS: atom_id res chain seq x y z
N MET A 1 19.20 2.38 13.08
CA MET A 1 19.74 1.73 11.87
C MET A 1 19.61 2.73 10.73
N GLY A 2 20.72 3.28 10.22
CA GLY A 2 20.71 4.44 9.31
C GLY A 2 20.34 4.13 7.85
N LEU A 3 20.49 2.87 7.42
CA LEU A 3 20.16 2.42 6.06
C LEU A 3 18.65 2.46 5.80
N GLU A 4 17.83 1.91 6.69
CA GLU A 4 16.36 1.86 6.53
C GLU A 4 15.73 3.26 6.36
N GLN A 5 16.26 4.27 7.06
CA GLN A 5 15.79 5.65 6.93
C GLN A 5 16.12 6.27 5.56
N SER A 6 17.21 5.84 4.91
CA SER A 6 17.63 6.35 3.59
C SER A 6 16.87 5.75 2.40
N VAL A 7 16.19 4.62 2.60
CA VAL A 7 15.39 3.93 1.57
C VAL A 7 13.88 4.10 1.79
N ARG A 8 13.48 4.55 2.99
CA ARG A 8 12.09 4.79 3.35
C ARG A 8 11.43 5.80 2.39
N GLY A 9 10.36 5.36 1.73
CA GLY A 9 9.62 6.16 0.75
C GLY A 9 10.21 6.20 -0.66
N ARG A 10 11.33 5.53 -0.96
CA ARG A 10 11.88 5.50 -2.34
C ARG A 10 10.84 5.02 -3.36
N TRP A 11 10.05 4.02 -3.00
CA TRP A 11 8.99 3.46 -3.83
C TRP A 11 7.96 4.50 -4.31
N LEU A 12 7.73 5.59 -3.57
CA LEU A 12 6.84 6.68 -3.96
C LEU A 12 7.30 7.39 -5.24
N LYS A 13 8.61 7.40 -5.50
CA LYS A 13 9.21 8.00 -6.70
C LYS A 13 9.22 7.07 -7.89
N GLU A 14 9.10 5.77 -7.64
CA GLU A 14 9.28 4.70 -8.61
C GLU A 14 7.93 4.26 -9.18
N TYR A 15 6.88 4.30 -8.36
CA TYR A 15 5.52 4.08 -8.82
C TYR A 15 4.89 5.38 -9.36
N PRO A 16 4.31 5.38 -10.57
CA PRO A 16 3.88 6.61 -11.25
C PRO A 16 2.51 7.11 -10.75
N PHE A 17 2.39 7.48 -9.47
CA PHE A 17 1.13 7.86 -8.82
C PHE A 17 0.34 8.94 -9.55
N GLU A 18 0.99 10.02 -9.98
CA GLU A 18 0.32 11.11 -10.70
C GLU A 18 -0.29 10.63 -12.02
N LYS A 19 0.41 9.74 -12.74
CA LYS A 19 -0.10 9.15 -13.99
C LYS A 19 -1.29 8.22 -13.71
N GLN A 20 -1.19 7.38 -12.66
CA GLN A 20 -2.26 6.45 -12.30
C GLN A 20 -3.51 7.16 -11.78
N THR A 21 -3.37 8.39 -11.29
CA THR A 21 -4.45 9.19 -10.71
C THR A 21 -4.85 10.38 -11.58
N GLN A 22 -4.37 10.47 -12.83
CA GLN A 22 -4.61 11.63 -13.70
C GLN A 22 -6.11 11.90 -13.96
N ASP A 23 -6.89 10.81 -14.12
CA ASP A 23 -8.33 10.85 -14.41
C ASP A 23 -9.16 10.56 -13.14
N TRP A 24 -8.52 10.53 -11.99
CA TRP A 24 -9.15 10.21 -10.71
C TRP A 24 -9.96 11.39 -10.18
N ASN A 25 -11.25 11.15 -9.98
CA ASN A 25 -12.17 12.12 -9.40
C ASN A 25 -13.07 11.44 -8.37
N PRO A 26 -12.51 11.11 -7.19
CA PRO A 26 -13.23 10.34 -6.18
C PRO A 26 -14.38 11.15 -5.61
N ASN A 27 -15.45 10.45 -5.27
CA ASN A 27 -16.41 10.98 -4.32
C ASN A 27 -15.83 10.91 -2.89
N PRO A 28 -16.42 11.62 -1.90
CA PRO A 28 -15.89 11.65 -0.54
C PRO A 28 -15.81 10.30 0.16
N ASP A 29 -16.53 9.26 -0.28
CA ASP A 29 -16.51 7.93 0.31
C ASP A 29 -15.46 7.00 -0.32
N GLU A 30 -14.83 7.40 -1.43
CA GLU A 30 -13.87 6.57 -2.15
C GLU A 30 -12.45 6.69 -1.60
N ALA A 31 -11.89 5.54 -1.21
CA ALA A 31 -10.50 5.42 -0.78
C ALA A 31 -9.56 5.45 -2.00
N LEU A 32 -8.59 6.36 -1.95
CA LEU A 32 -7.45 6.38 -2.86
C LEU A 32 -6.39 5.37 -2.43
N PHE A 33 -6.14 5.27 -1.13
CA PHE A 33 -5.04 4.51 -0.56
C PHE A 33 -5.46 3.88 0.76
N VAL A 34 -5.30 2.57 0.88
CA VAL A 34 -5.50 1.82 2.13
C VAL A 34 -4.17 1.16 2.49
N ASP A 35 -3.57 1.61 3.58
CA ASP A 35 -2.31 1.09 4.14
C ASP A 35 -2.63 -0.09 5.07
N ILE A 36 -2.55 -1.32 4.56
CA ILE A 36 -2.96 -2.54 5.28
C ILE A 36 -1.77 -3.08 6.10
N GLY A 37 -1.86 -3.01 7.43
CA GLY A 37 -0.76 -3.39 8.31
C GLY A 37 0.34 -2.34 8.40
N GLY A 38 0.00 -1.06 8.19
CA GLY A 38 0.96 0.05 8.06
C GLY A 38 1.72 0.45 9.33
N ASN A 39 1.50 -0.24 10.45
CA ASN A 39 2.18 -0.03 11.73
C ASN A 39 2.10 1.44 12.18
N ALA A 40 3.22 2.06 12.58
CA ALA A 40 3.28 3.44 13.06
C ALA A 40 2.84 4.50 12.02
N GLY A 41 2.67 4.10 10.76
CA GLY A 41 2.08 4.95 9.73
C GLY A 41 3.04 5.90 9.05
N HIS A 42 4.26 5.44 8.79
CA HIS A 42 5.29 6.24 8.13
C HIS A 42 5.03 6.45 6.64
N TYR A 43 4.41 5.48 5.96
CA TYR A 43 4.32 5.45 4.50
C TYR A 43 3.23 6.35 3.94
N TYR A 44 2.00 6.27 4.45
CA TYR A 44 0.95 7.21 4.04
C TYR A 44 1.29 8.67 4.38
N ALA A 45 2.08 8.92 5.44
CA ALA A 45 2.50 10.28 5.82
C ALA A 45 3.48 10.85 4.80
N LEU A 46 4.42 10.03 4.31
CA LEU A 46 5.30 10.38 3.20
C LEU A 46 4.50 10.59 1.90
N PHE A 47 3.56 9.69 1.59
CA PHE A 47 2.68 9.83 0.43
C PHE A 47 1.95 11.17 0.40
N LYS A 48 1.30 11.57 1.51
CA LYS A 48 0.61 12.88 1.58
C LYS A 48 1.55 14.06 1.44
N SER A 49 2.78 13.95 1.96
CA SER A 49 3.78 15.00 1.84
C SER A 49 4.30 15.14 0.41
N GLU A 50 4.48 14.03 -0.30
CA GLU A 50 4.98 14.04 -1.69
C GLU A 50 3.88 14.37 -2.70
N PHE A 51 2.63 13.95 -2.45
CA PHE A 51 1.52 14.10 -3.39
C PHE A 51 0.31 14.86 -2.80
N PRO A 52 0.48 16.11 -2.32
CA PRO A 52 -0.62 16.86 -1.68
C PRO A 52 -1.79 17.20 -2.62
N GLY A 53 -1.58 17.10 -3.94
CA GLY A 53 -2.60 17.37 -4.96
C GLY A 53 -3.48 16.18 -5.34
N ILE A 54 -3.10 14.95 -4.97
CA ILE A 54 -3.89 13.76 -5.27
C ILE A 54 -5.05 13.67 -4.27
N ARG A 55 -6.28 13.61 -4.81
CA ARG A 55 -7.52 13.61 -4.02
C ARG A 55 -7.93 12.19 -3.65
N GLY A 56 -8.68 12.08 -2.54
CA GLY A 56 -9.31 10.83 -2.10
C GLY A 56 -9.03 10.52 -0.63
N ARG A 57 -9.80 9.58 -0.07
CA ARG A 57 -9.60 9.14 1.32
C ARG A 57 -8.33 8.31 1.43
N ILE A 58 -7.62 8.48 2.54
CA ILE A 58 -6.45 7.69 2.90
C ILE A 58 -6.75 7.03 4.23
N VAL A 59 -6.67 5.70 4.26
CA VAL A 59 -7.01 4.88 5.42
C VAL A 59 -5.79 4.09 5.86
N LEU A 60 -5.47 4.11 7.16
CA LEU A 60 -4.52 3.22 7.80
C LEU A 60 -5.29 2.10 8.50
N GLU A 61 -4.98 0.86 8.14
CA GLU A 61 -5.51 -0.34 8.79
C GLU A 61 -4.43 -1.05 9.59
N ASP A 62 -4.69 -1.30 10.87
CA ASP A 62 -3.86 -2.15 11.72
C ASP A 62 -4.71 -2.64 12.91
N LEU A 63 -4.15 -3.50 13.76
CA LEU A 63 -4.80 -3.90 15.00
C LEU A 63 -5.08 -2.67 15.90
N PRO A 64 -6.22 -2.64 16.63
CA PRO A 64 -6.59 -1.49 17.46
C PRO A 64 -5.48 -1.03 18.41
N ASP A 65 -4.74 -1.96 19.01
CA ASP A 65 -3.64 -1.66 19.92
C ASP A 65 -2.46 -1.00 19.19
N THR A 66 -2.10 -1.47 18.00
CA THR A 66 -1.06 -0.84 17.16
C THR A 66 -1.41 0.60 16.83
N LEU A 67 -2.69 0.86 16.51
CA LEU A 67 -3.16 2.19 16.14
C LEU A 67 -3.00 3.23 17.25
N THR A 68 -2.94 2.82 18.52
CA THR A 68 -2.70 3.74 19.64
C THR A 68 -1.32 4.41 19.61
N HIS A 69 -0.37 3.84 18.85
CA HIS A 69 1.02 4.31 18.76
C HIS A 69 1.35 4.99 17.43
N THR A 70 0.34 5.24 16.59
CA THR A 70 0.51 5.80 15.25
C THR A 70 0.69 7.32 15.26
N LEU A 71 1.36 7.84 14.23
CA LEU A 71 1.55 9.28 14.06
C LEU A 71 0.20 10.03 13.92
N PRO A 72 0.07 11.23 14.51
CA PRO A 72 -1.10 12.08 14.28
C PRO A 72 -0.96 12.80 12.94
N THR A 73 -1.43 12.17 11.87
CA THR A 73 -1.32 12.70 10.51
C THR A 73 -2.66 13.27 10.04
N PRO A 74 -2.79 14.59 9.81
CA PRO A 74 -4.05 15.20 9.36
C PRO A 74 -4.59 14.62 8.05
N GLY A 75 -5.90 14.33 8.03
CA GLY A 75 -6.61 13.79 6.88
C GLY A 75 -6.24 12.35 6.52
N VAL A 76 -5.81 11.56 7.51
CA VAL A 76 -5.67 10.11 7.42
C VAL A 76 -6.66 9.51 8.41
N GLU A 77 -7.48 8.60 7.92
CA GLU A 77 -8.42 7.84 8.74
C GLU A 77 -7.71 6.62 9.31
N LYS A 78 -7.98 6.29 10.57
CA LYS A 78 -7.43 5.10 11.22
C LYS A 78 -8.56 4.11 11.44
N LEU A 79 -8.38 2.88 10.95
CA LEU A 79 -9.37 1.83 11.03
C LEU A 79 -8.77 0.61 11.70
N GLY A 80 -9.25 0.27 12.90
CA GLY A 80 -8.87 -0.97 13.58
C GLY A 80 -9.38 -2.17 12.79
N HIS A 81 -8.48 -2.91 12.16
CA HIS A 81 -8.84 -4.04 11.31
C HIS A 81 -7.83 -5.18 11.42
N ASP A 82 -8.36 -6.40 11.49
CA ASP A 82 -7.61 -7.64 11.35
C ASP A 82 -7.72 -8.09 9.89
N PHE A 83 -6.61 -8.05 9.14
CA PHE A 83 -6.58 -8.37 7.72
C PHE A 83 -6.90 -9.84 7.40
N PHE A 84 -7.00 -10.72 8.41
CA PHE A 84 -7.54 -12.07 8.22
C PHE A 84 -9.08 -12.08 8.12
N GLN A 85 -9.74 -10.97 8.42
CA GLN A 85 -11.16 -10.76 8.20
C GLN A 85 -11.41 -10.14 6.81
N PRO A 86 -12.64 -10.25 6.28
CA PRO A 86 -12.99 -9.59 5.02
C PRO A 86 -12.73 -8.07 5.07
N GLN A 87 -12.13 -7.55 4.00
CA GLN A 87 -11.80 -6.12 3.86
C GLN A 87 -13.07 -5.24 4.01
N PRO A 88 -13.15 -4.37 5.04
CA PRO A 88 -14.32 -3.54 5.34
C PRO A 88 -14.51 -2.36 4.38
N ILE A 89 -13.44 -1.85 3.76
CA ILE A 89 -13.49 -0.79 2.77
C ILE A 89 -13.93 -1.39 1.43
N LYS A 90 -15.16 -1.07 1.03
CA LYS A 90 -15.72 -1.58 -0.22
C LYS A 90 -15.10 -0.90 -1.44
N GLU A 91 -14.94 -1.68 -2.49
CA GLU A 91 -14.57 -1.15 -3.80
C GLU A 91 -15.74 -0.37 -4.42
N THR A 92 -15.59 0.95 -4.51
CA THR A 92 -16.51 1.82 -5.25
C THR A 92 -15.72 2.76 -6.15
N GLY A 93 -16.09 2.82 -7.44
CA GLY A 93 -15.52 3.76 -8.42
C GLY A 93 -14.02 3.62 -8.71
N ILE A 94 -13.39 2.53 -8.28
CA ILE A 94 -11.94 2.32 -8.36
C ILE A 94 -11.45 2.32 -9.82
N PRO A 95 -10.56 3.23 -10.27
CA PRO A 95 -9.84 3.06 -11.53
C PRO A 95 -9.00 1.79 -11.41
N PRO A 96 -8.81 0.97 -12.47
CA PRO A 96 -8.21 -0.36 -12.39
C PRO A 96 -6.77 -0.43 -11.82
N TYR A 97 -6.22 0.69 -11.35
CA TYR A 97 -4.89 0.88 -10.77
C TYR A 97 -4.92 1.36 -9.32
N ALA A 98 -6.09 1.52 -8.66
CA ALA A 98 -6.07 1.86 -7.24
C ALA A 98 -5.60 0.62 -6.47
N THR A 99 -4.34 0.71 -6.08
CA THR A 99 -3.60 -0.33 -5.43
C THR A 99 -3.99 -0.37 -3.95
N ALA A 100 -4.43 -1.53 -3.47
CA ALA A 100 -4.19 -1.88 -2.07
C ALA A 100 -2.67 -2.07 -1.94
N LEU A 101 -1.96 -1.01 -1.57
CA LEU A 101 -0.57 -1.09 -1.14
C LEU A 101 -0.59 -1.17 0.38
N ASP A 102 -0.51 -2.37 0.92
CA ASP A 102 0.69 -2.77 1.64
C ASP A 102 0.69 -4.29 1.88
N LEU A 103 1.85 -4.91 1.71
CA LEU A 103 2.17 -6.25 2.20
C LEU A 103 3.52 -6.16 2.91
N VAL A 104 3.68 -5.24 3.87
CA VAL A 104 4.71 -5.42 4.90
C VAL A 104 4.25 -6.57 5.82
N MET A 105 4.37 -7.80 5.34
CA MET A 105 4.32 -9.01 6.17
C MET A 105 5.74 -9.56 6.37
N LEU A 106 6.63 -8.68 6.84
CA LEU A 106 7.98 -9.05 7.26
C LEU A 106 8.18 -8.64 8.72
N GLY A 107 8.09 -9.63 9.61
CA GLY A 107 8.58 -9.45 10.96
C GLY A 107 8.29 -10.57 11.96
N ALA A 108 7.13 -11.23 11.92
CA ALA A 108 6.69 -12.03 13.07
C ALA A 108 6.42 -13.53 12.82
N CYS A 109 6.10 -13.98 11.59
CA CYS A 109 5.38 -15.25 11.40
C CYS A 109 6.04 -16.29 10.46
N GLY A 110 7.35 -16.22 10.19
CA GLY A 110 8.01 -17.23 9.34
C GLY A 110 7.69 -17.10 7.84
N SER A 111 7.55 -15.87 7.35
CA SER A 111 7.39 -15.54 5.94
C SER A 111 8.66 -15.82 5.13
N LEU A 112 8.51 -15.92 3.80
CA LEU A 112 9.58 -16.14 2.82
C LEU A 112 9.61 -14.95 1.85
N GLU A 113 10.81 -14.45 1.55
CA GLU A 113 11.04 -13.53 0.42
C GLU A 113 10.76 -14.26 -0.89
N ARG A 114 9.97 -13.65 -1.78
CA ARG A 114 9.48 -14.34 -3.00
C ARG A 114 10.10 -13.77 -4.28
N THR A 115 10.38 -14.66 -5.22
CA THR A 115 10.67 -14.29 -6.61
C THR A 115 9.42 -13.77 -7.32
N GLU A 116 9.59 -13.07 -8.45
CA GLU A 116 8.46 -12.62 -9.28
C GLU A 116 7.56 -13.79 -9.73
N GLU A 117 8.15 -14.94 -10.06
CA GLU A 117 7.42 -16.16 -10.42
C GLU A 117 6.57 -16.68 -9.26
N GLN A 118 7.13 -16.73 -8.05
CA GLN A 118 6.39 -17.12 -6.85
C GLN A 118 5.26 -16.14 -6.52
N TRP A 119 5.46 -14.84 -6.77
CA TRP A 119 4.40 -13.84 -6.63
C TRP A 119 3.30 -14.02 -7.67
N LYS A 120 3.66 -14.34 -8.91
CA LYS A 120 2.70 -14.62 -9.98
C LYS A 120 1.81 -15.80 -9.63
N ASP A 121 2.37 -16.86 -9.08
CA ASP A 121 1.61 -18.04 -8.66
C ASP A 121 0.63 -17.71 -7.54
N VAL A 122 1.11 -17.08 -6.45
CA VAL A 122 0.28 -16.71 -5.29
C VAL A 122 -0.86 -15.76 -5.66
N LEU A 123 -0.58 -14.74 -6.48
CA LEU A 123 -1.59 -13.79 -6.93
C LEU A 123 -2.57 -14.44 -7.91
N GLY A 124 -2.06 -15.30 -8.80
CA GLY A 124 -2.89 -16.06 -9.74
C GLY A 124 -3.90 -16.98 -9.06
N GLU A 125 -3.54 -17.62 -7.94
CA GLU A 125 -4.44 -18.48 -7.16
C GLU A 125 -5.69 -17.75 -6.64
N VAL A 126 -5.60 -16.44 -6.41
CA VAL A 126 -6.70 -15.59 -5.95
C VAL A 126 -7.32 -14.76 -7.07
N GLY A 127 -7.00 -15.06 -8.34
CA GLY A 127 -7.57 -14.38 -9.50
C GLY A 127 -7.01 -12.98 -9.78
N LEU A 128 -5.81 -12.69 -9.28
CA LEU A 128 -5.09 -11.45 -9.56
C LEU A 128 -4.04 -11.65 -10.65
N GLU A 129 -3.95 -10.70 -11.57
CA GLU A 129 -2.95 -10.65 -12.63
C GLU A 129 -1.94 -9.52 -12.36
N ILE A 130 -0.65 -9.84 -12.38
CA ILE A 130 0.42 -8.83 -12.28
C ILE A 130 0.43 -7.98 -13.55
N LYS A 131 0.27 -6.66 -13.39
CA LYS A 131 0.40 -5.67 -14.47
C LYS A 131 1.80 -5.08 -14.55
N GLN A 132 2.49 -5.00 -13.41
CA GLN A 132 3.83 -4.44 -13.33
C GLN A 132 4.59 -4.97 -12.12
N ALA A 133 5.87 -5.27 -12.30
CA ALA A 133 6.83 -5.49 -11.21
C ALA A 133 7.99 -4.49 -11.39
N ILE A 134 8.28 -3.71 -10.34
CA ILE A 134 9.35 -2.71 -10.33
C ILE A 134 10.32 -3.07 -9.20
N VAL A 135 11.57 -3.38 -9.53
CA VAL A 135 12.64 -3.48 -8.53
C VAL A 135 13.34 -2.13 -8.47
N TYR A 136 13.28 -1.46 -7.33
CA TYR A 136 13.86 -0.12 -7.15
C TYR A 136 15.08 -0.09 -6.23
N ASP A 137 15.36 -1.20 -5.55
CA ASP A 137 16.58 -1.38 -4.79
C ASP A 137 17.15 -2.76 -5.09
N HIS A 138 18.23 -2.80 -5.86
CA HIS A 138 18.90 -4.05 -6.22
C HIS A 138 19.88 -4.55 -5.13
N GLU A 139 20.18 -3.73 -4.12
CA GLU A 139 21.03 -4.15 -2.99
C GLU A 139 20.18 -4.80 -1.90
N LEU A 140 19.01 -4.22 -1.60
CA LEU A 140 18.06 -4.73 -0.61
C LEU A 140 16.93 -5.57 -1.23
N PHE A 141 16.89 -5.68 -2.55
CA PHE A 141 15.86 -6.41 -3.31
C PHE A 141 14.43 -5.94 -3.05
N HIS A 142 14.26 -4.65 -2.74
CA HIS A 142 12.93 -4.07 -2.60
C HIS A 142 12.29 -3.81 -3.96
N GLY A 143 10.99 -4.11 -4.06
CA GLY A 143 10.21 -3.86 -5.25
C GLY A 143 8.73 -3.64 -4.98
N ILE A 144 8.02 -3.29 -6.05
CA ILE A 144 6.58 -3.02 -6.09
C ILE A 144 5.95 -3.99 -7.07
N ILE A 145 4.90 -4.68 -6.65
CA ILE A 145 4.06 -5.49 -7.53
C ILE A 145 2.71 -4.80 -7.63
N SER A 146 2.34 -4.43 -8.84
CA SER A 146 1.01 -3.92 -9.17
C SER A 146 0.21 -5.05 -9.79
N ALA A 147 -0.93 -5.40 -9.19
CA ALA A 147 -1.82 -6.44 -9.69
C ALA A 147 -3.28 -5.97 -9.70
N THR A 148 -4.10 -6.57 -10.55
CA THR A 148 -5.54 -6.29 -10.65
C THR A 148 -6.31 -7.59 -10.75
N VAL A 149 -7.62 -7.57 -10.48
CA VAL A 149 -8.50 -8.70 -10.81
C VAL A 149 -8.40 -9.01 -12.30
N ALA A 150 -8.31 -10.31 -12.63
CA ALA A 150 -8.25 -10.83 -13.99
C ALA A 150 -9.57 -10.69 -14.78
#